data_AF-A0A6N4T1T7-F1
#
_entry.id   AF-A0A6N4T1T7-F1
#
_cell.length_a   1.000
_cell.length_b   1.000
_cell.length_c   1.000
_cell.angle_alpha   90.00
_cell.angle_beta   90.00
_cell.angle_gamma   90.00
#
_symmetry.space_group_name_H-M   'P 1'
#
loop_
_entity.id
_entity.type
_entity.pdbx_description
1 polymer ?
#
loop_
_entity_poly.entity_id
_entity_poly.type
_entity_poly.pdbx_seq_one_letter_code
_entity_poly.pdbx_strand_id
1 'polypeptide(L)'
;MICKSDNPEAAIPACSAVASNALGNTGWAGGWIAFKDANIDGQFNAGDSLLFVQPATMRAFTEGSVVPNPNVQALTFNATGQNMGGAVQFYVKGNDPDVTRNRYVCVGIGGRIMVSKTAACN
;
A
#
# COMPACT_ATOMS: atom_id res chain seq x y z
N MET A 1 -4.13 8.63 6.86
CA MET A 1 -2.95 7.85 6.46
C MET A 1 -3.40 6.47 6.00
N ILE A 2 -2.62 5.84 5.11
CA ILE A 2 -2.79 4.45 4.71
C ILE A 2 -1.44 3.76 4.90
N CYS A 3 -1.38 2.61 5.55
CA CYS A 3 -0.12 1.87 5.72
C CYS A 3 -0.29 0.38 5.47
N LYS A 4 0.77 -0.26 4.97
CA LYS A 4 0.86 -1.72 4.88
C LYS A 4 0.69 -2.32 6.27
N SER A 5 -0.02 -3.43 6.38
CA SER A 5 -0.13 -4.19 7.62
C SER A 5 0.13 -5.67 7.35
N ASP A 6 0.86 -6.33 8.24
CA ASP A 6 1.07 -7.79 8.16
C ASP A 6 -0.08 -8.57 8.80
N ASN A 7 -0.93 -7.90 9.59
CA ASN A 7 -2.12 -8.48 10.21
C ASN A 7 -3.23 -7.42 10.30
N PRO A 8 -3.82 -7.01 9.16
CA PRO A 8 -4.81 -5.92 9.11
C PRO A 8 -6.10 -6.25 9.87
N GLU A 9 -6.39 -7.53 10.11
CA GLU A 9 -7.61 -8.01 10.77
C GLU A 9 -7.40 -8.28 12.28
N ALA A 10 -6.23 -7.95 12.83
CA ALA A 10 -6.02 -8.00 14.28
C ALA A 10 -7.00 -7.07 15.01
N ALA A 11 -7.35 -7.40 16.25
CA ALA A 11 -8.19 -6.56 17.08
C ALA A 11 -7.66 -5.11 17.20
N ILE A 12 -6.34 -4.95 17.18
CA ILE A 12 -5.63 -3.68 17.03
C ILE A 12 -4.61 -3.88 15.90
N PRO A 13 -4.94 -3.48 14.66
CA PRO A 13 -4.01 -3.63 13.54
C PRO A 13 -2.85 -2.65 13.67
N ALA A 14 -1.73 -2.93 13.02
CA ALA A 14 -0.55 -2.06 13.06
C ALA A 14 0.07 -1.89 11.68
N CYS A 15 0.74 -0.77 11.49
CA CYS A 15 1.58 -0.55 10.31
C CYS A 15 2.80 -1.48 10.35
N SER A 16 3.10 -2.12 9.22
CA SER A 16 4.25 -3.00 9.06
C SER A 16 5.52 -2.20 8.79
N ALA A 17 6.59 -2.54 9.51
CA ALA A 17 7.95 -2.06 9.22
C ALA A 17 8.66 -2.89 8.14
N VAL A 18 8.08 -4.03 7.73
CA VAL A 18 8.71 -4.94 6.76
C VAL A 18 8.61 -4.33 5.37
N ALA A 19 9.75 -4.08 4.73
CA ALA A 19 9.78 -3.57 3.37
C ALA A 19 9.15 -4.56 2.37
N SER A 20 8.47 -4.03 1.35
CA SER A 20 7.87 -4.89 0.31
C SER A 20 8.95 -5.50 -0.56
N ASN A 21 8.85 -6.80 -0.84
CA ASN A 21 9.80 -7.55 -1.66
C ASN A 21 9.09 -8.68 -2.41
N ALA A 22 9.01 -8.57 -3.75
CA ALA A 22 8.33 -9.54 -4.61
C ALA A 22 8.88 -10.98 -4.53
N LEU A 23 10.10 -11.17 -4.00
CA LEU A 23 10.74 -12.49 -3.87
C LEU A 23 10.67 -13.06 -2.45
N GLY A 24 10.21 -12.27 -1.47
CA GLY A 24 10.23 -12.67 -0.06
C GLY A 24 8.93 -12.44 0.69
N ASN A 25 8.02 -11.59 0.18
CA ASN A 25 6.71 -11.35 0.77
C ASN A 25 5.70 -10.85 -0.28
N THR A 26 4.44 -10.72 0.11
CA THR A 26 3.34 -10.26 -0.76
C THR A 26 3.28 -8.73 -0.89
N GLY A 27 4.15 -8.00 -0.19
CA GLY A 27 4.09 -6.55 -0.07
C GLY A 27 2.73 -6.08 0.45
N TRP A 28 2.17 -5.06 -0.19
CA TRP A 28 0.85 -4.50 0.16
C TRP A 28 -0.33 -5.45 -0.15
N ALA A 29 -0.09 -6.58 -0.83
CA ALA A 29 -1.12 -7.61 -1.03
C ALA A 29 -1.37 -8.44 0.23
N GLY A 30 -0.46 -8.40 1.20
CA GLY A 30 -0.66 -8.95 2.54
C GLY A 30 -1.65 -8.16 3.40
N GLY A 31 -2.08 -6.99 2.92
CA GLY A 31 -3.08 -6.16 3.56
C GLY A 31 -2.56 -4.79 3.96
N TRP A 32 -3.51 -3.92 4.30
CA TRP A 32 -3.24 -2.55 4.70
C TRP A 32 -4.43 -1.98 5.45
N ILE A 33 -4.21 -0.89 6.17
CA ILE A 33 -5.23 -0.17 6.91
C ILE A 33 -5.20 1.31 6.53
N ALA A 34 -6.36 1.97 6.63
CA ALA A 34 -6.47 3.41 6.56
C ALA A 34 -7.02 3.95 7.87
N PHE A 35 -6.43 5.02 8.39
CA PHE A 35 -6.81 5.61 9.66
C PHE A 35 -6.54 7.12 9.66
N LYS A 36 -7.18 7.83 10.58
CA LYS A 36 -6.85 9.22 10.90
C LYS A 36 -5.70 9.22 11.90
N ASP A 37 -4.52 9.59 11.44
CA ASP A 37 -3.32 9.81 12.24
C ASP A 37 -3.41 11.22 12.85
N ALA A 38 -3.79 11.30 14.14
CA ALA A 38 -4.05 12.58 14.78
C ALA A 38 -2.77 13.28 15.29
N ASN A 39 -1.72 12.51 15.59
CA ASN A 39 -0.47 13.00 16.16
C ASN A 39 0.67 13.09 15.12
N ILE A 40 0.43 12.63 13.88
CA ILE A 40 1.34 12.71 12.72
C ILE A 40 2.62 11.89 12.97
N ASP A 41 2.53 10.79 13.72
CA ASP A 41 3.69 9.93 13.99
C ASP A 41 3.86 8.78 13.00
N GLY A 42 2.92 8.62 12.07
CA GLY A 42 2.98 7.62 11.03
C GLY A 42 2.57 6.22 11.48
N GLN A 43 2.02 6.07 12.70
CA GLN A 43 1.61 4.80 13.28
C GLN A 43 0.14 4.85 13.64
N PHE A 44 -0.50 3.68 13.70
CA PHE A 44 -1.85 3.59 14.24
C PHE A 44 -1.76 3.34 15.75
N ASN A 45 -2.21 4.32 16.53
CA ASN A 45 -2.08 4.33 17.98
C ASN A 45 -3.44 4.38 18.68
N ALA A 46 -3.40 4.22 20.00
CA ALA A 46 -4.56 4.47 20.84
C ALA A 46 -5.02 5.93 20.70
N GLY A 47 -6.27 6.12 20.28
CA GLY A 47 -6.87 7.44 20.02
C GLY A 47 -7.01 7.78 18.53
N ASP A 48 -6.31 7.06 17.65
CA ASP A 48 -6.55 7.17 16.22
C ASP A 48 -7.87 6.50 15.81
N SER A 49 -8.46 7.01 14.74
CA SER A 49 -9.71 6.44 14.19
C SER A 49 -9.39 5.56 13.00
N LEU A 50 -9.61 4.25 13.14
CA LEU A 50 -9.55 3.32 12.02
C LEU A 50 -10.70 3.59 11.05
N LEU A 51 -10.37 3.83 9.79
CA LEU A 51 -11.33 4.19 8.74
C LEU A 51 -11.62 3.01 7.81
N PHE A 52 -10.61 2.18 7.54
CA PHE A 52 -10.74 1.05 6.64
C PHE A 52 -9.70 -0.03 6.93
N VAL A 53 -10.09 -1.28 6.69
CA VAL A 53 -9.23 -2.45 6.75
C VAL A 53 -9.32 -3.15 5.41
N GLN A 54 -8.17 -3.34 4.75
CA GLN A 54 -8.04 -4.22 3.59
C GLN A 54 -7.38 -5.53 4.03
N PRO A 55 -8.13 -6.64 4.09
CA PRO A 55 -7.56 -7.96 4.33
C PRO A 55 -6.55 -8.35 3.24
N ALA A 56 -5.71 -9.33 3.56
CA ALA A 56 -4.79 -9.91 2.61
C ALA A 56 -5.55 -10.42 1.37
N THR A 57 -5.18 -9.92 0.19
CA THR A 57 -5.64 -10.46 -1.10
C THR A 57 -4.75 -11.62 -1.55
N MET A 58 -3.52 -11.69 -1.05
CA MET A 58 -2.56 -12.78 -1.28
C MET A 58 -1.90 -13.15 0.04
N ARG A 59 -1.84 -14.44 0.35
CA ARG A 59 -1.25 -14.99 1.58
C ARG A 59 0.20 -15.41 1.40
N ALA A 60 0.61 -15.76 0.18
CA ALA A 60 1.97 -16.18 -0.13
C ALA A 60 2.54 -15.40 -1.33
N PHE A 61 3.85 -15.10 -1.33
CA PHE A 61 4.48 -14.36 -2.43
C PHE A 61 4.43 -15.13 -3.77
N THR A 62 4.22 -16.45 -3.71
CA THR A 62 3.98 -17.31 -4.87
C THR A 62 2.62 -17.07 -5.54
N GLU A 63 1.65 -16.48 -4.84
CA GLU A 63 0.34 -16.09 -5.39
C GLU A 63 0.40 -14.73 -6.11
N GLY A 64 1.42 -13.94 -5.80
CA GLY A 64 1.64 -12.60 -6.34
C GLY A 64 2.20 -11.64 -5.31
N SER A 65 2.31 -10.36 -5.71
CA SER A 65 2.75 -9.29 -4.81
C SER A 65 2.25 -7.92 -5.29
N VAL A 66 2.17 -6.99 -4.33
CA VAL A 66 1.99 -5.56 -4.61
C VAL A 66 3.17 -4.80 -4.01
N VAL A 67 4.07 -4.33 -4.86
CA VAL A 67 5.35 -3.73 -4.43
C VAL A 67 5.44 -2.27 -4.88
N PRO A 68 5.62 -1.31 -3.95
CA PRO A 68 5.81 0.08 -4.29
C PRO A 68 7.23 0.41 -4.77
N ASN A 69 7.33 1.41 -5.62
CA ASN A 69 8.55 2.10 -6.02
C ASN A 69 8.30 3.63 -5.96
N PRO A 70 9.03 4.40 -5.12
CA PRO A 70 10.01 3.92 -4.13
C PRO A 70 9.38 3.00 -3.08
N ASN A 71 10.20 2.22 -2.36
CA ASN A 71 9.69 1.29 -1.36
C ASN A 71 9.15 2.07 -0.15
N VAL A 72 7.83 2.16 -0.04
CA VAL A 72 7.14 2.87 1.04
C VAL A 72 6.24 1.92 1.83
N GLN A 73 6.14 2.16 3.13
CA GLN A 73 5.29 1.45 4.06
C GLN A 73 3.97 2.18 4.31
N ALA A 74 3.89 3.45 3.90
CA ALA A 74 2.69 4.24 4.06
C ALA A 74 2.53 5.36 3.02
N LEU A 75 1.28 5.82 2.89
CA LEU A 75 0.84 6.98 2.13
C LEU A 75 0.11 7.94 3.07
N THR A 76 0.47 9.21 2.99
CA THR A 76 -0.17 10.26 3.78
C THR A 76 -0.79 11.28 2.85
N PHE A 77 -2.08 11.54 3.07
CA PHE A 77 -2.83 12.54 2.32
C PHE A 77 -3.21 13.68 3.24
N ASN A 78 -3.06 14.92 2.78
CA ASN A 78 -3.53 16.09 3.50
C ASN A 78 -5.04 16.32 3.25
N ALA A 79 -5.60 17.37 3.86
CA ALA A 79 -7.02 17.69 3.75
C ALA A 79 -7.49 18.03 2.32
N THR A 80 -6.58 18.44 1.42
CA THR A 80 -6.90 18.69 0.01
C THR A 80 -6.70 17.46 -0.88
N GLY A 81 -6.35 16.31 -0.29
CA GLY A 81 -6.14 15.05 -0.99
C GLY A 81 -4.76 14.93 -1.63
N GLN A 82 -3.82 15.84 -1.38
CA GLN A 82 -2.46 15.73 -1.92
C GLN A 82 -1.67 14.66 -1.19
N ASN A 83 -0.88 13.89 -1.93
CA ASN A 83 0.03 12.90 -1.38
C ASN A 83 1.31 13.59 -0.87
N MET A 84 1.52 13.55 0.43
CA MET A 84 2.64 14.21 1.12
C MET A 84 3.96 13.43 1.02
N GLY A 85 3.93 12.15 0.63
CA GLY A 85 5.11 11.29 0.53
C GLY A 85 5.83 11.31 -0.83
N GLY A 86 5.36 12.15 -1.77
CA GLY A 86 5.84 12.14 -3.15
C GLY A 86 5.12 11.13 -4.04
N ALA A 87 5.45 11.10 -5.33
CA ALA A 87 4.84 10.15 -6.26
C ALA A 87 5.30 8.72 -5.95
N VAL A 88 4.37 7.76 -6.01
CA VAL A 88 4.67 6.34 -5.83
C VAL A 88 3.93 5.51 -6.87
N GLN A 89 4.55 4.43 -7.27
CA GLN A 89 3.97 3.41 -8.12
C GLN A 89 3.92 2.08 -7.39
N PHE A 90 2.77 1.42 -7.37
CA PHE A 90 2.64 0.04 -6.92
C PHE A 90 2.60 -0.88 -8.13
N TYR A 91 3.59 -1.76 -8.25
CA TYR A 91 3.54 -2.86 -9.19
C TYR A 91 2.70 -3.98 -8.63
N VAL A 92 1.61 -4.31 -9.33
CA VAL A 92 0.65 -5.35 -8.98
C VAL A 92 0.87 -6.53 -9.92
N LYS A 93 1.29 -7.64 -9.35
CA LYS A 93 1.54 -8.90 -10.07
C LYS A 93 0.79 -10.03 -9.38
N GLY A 94 0.09 -10.85 -10.15
CA GLY A 94 -0.44 -12.14 -9.70
C GLY A 94 0.48 -13.31 -10.07
N ASN A 95 0.10 -14.52 -9.70
CA ASN A 95 0.72 -15.76 -10.16
C ASN A 95 0.25 -16.12 -11.59
N ASP A 96 0.52 -15.21 -12.52
CA ASP A 96 0.22 -15.39 -13.94
C ASP A 96 1.53 -15.27 -14.75
N PRO A 97 1.87 -16.26 -15.59
CA PRO A 97 3.04 -16.16 -16.46
C PRO A 97 2.90 -15.06 -17.51
N ASP A 98 1.67 -14.63 -17.86
CA ASP A 98 1.43 -13.54 -18.79
C ASP A 98 1.64 -12.18 -18.12
N VAL A 99 2.84 -11.63 -18.30
CA VAL A 99 3.24 -10.33 -17.74
C VAL A 99 2.39 -9.16 -18.24
N THR A 100 1.64 -9.31 -19.34
CA THR A 100 0.75 -8.26 -19.87
C THR A 100 -0.47 -8.02 -19.00
N ARG A 101 -0.75 -8.93 -18.05
CA ARG A 101 -1.83 -8.82 -17.08
C ARG A 101 -1.42 -8.08 -15.81
N ASN A 102 -0.12 -7.88 -15.60
CA ASN A 102 0.36 -7.07 -14.48
C ASN A 102 -0.08 -5.62 -14.66
N ARG A 103 -0.26 -4.94 -13.54
CA ARG A 103 -0.73 -3.56 -13.50
C ARG A 103 0.18 -2.72 -12.64
N TYR A 104 0.11 -1.42 -12.86
CA TYR A 104 0.69 -0.44 -11.99
C TYR A 104 -0.43 0.43 -11.43
N VAL A 105 -0.42 0.68 -10.12
CA VAL A 105 -1.24 1.71 -9.50
C VAL A 105 -0.34 2.89 -9.21
N CYS A 106 -0.57 4.00 -9.89
CA CYS A 106 0.21 5.23 -9.76
C CYS A 106 -0.51 6.19 -8.84
N VAL A 107 0.20 6.73 -7.85
CA VAL A 107 -0.27 7.78 -6.94
C VAL A 107 0.60 9.00 -7.17
N GLY A 108 0.05 10.02 -7.81
CA GLY A 108 0.74 11.28 -8.06
C GLY A 108 0.83 12.16 -6.81
N ILE A 109 1.76 13.13 -6.81
CA ILE A 109 1.93 14.11 -5.72
C ILE A 109 0.63 14.90 -5.49
N GLY A 110 -0.08 15.25 -6.57
CA GLY A 110 -1.38 15.92 -6.49
C GLY A 110 -2.53 15.05 -5.98
N GLY A 111 -2.29 13.80 -5.58
CA GLY A 111 -3.31 12.89 -5.04
C GLY A 111 -4.06 12.07 -6.08
N ARG A 112 -3.85 12.32 -7.37
CA ARG A 112 -4.48 11.55 -8.44
C ARG A 112 -3.98 10.11 -8.43
N ILE A 113 -4.92 9.17 -8.46
CA ILE A 113 -4.64 7.74 -8.54
C ILE A 113 -5.10 7.22 -9.90
N MET A 114 -4.27 6.39 -10.55
CA MET A 114 -4.62 5.76 -11.83
C MET A 114 -4.04 4.34 -11.93
N VAL A 115 -4.68 3.52 -12.76
CA VAL A 115 -4.20 2.19 -13.12
C VAL A 115 -3.55 2.26 -14.51
N SER A 116 -2.34 1.73 -14.63
CA SER A 116 -1.56 1.70 -15.87
C SER A 116 -1.09 0.28 -16.21
N LYS A 117 -0.82 0.04 -17.50
CA LYS A 117 -0.16 -1.17 -17.98
C LYS A 117 1.36 -1.04 -18.02
N THR A 118 1.88 0.18 -17.86
CA THR A 118 3.31 0.49 -17.95
C THR A 118 3.81 1.16 -16.68
N ALA A 119 5.13 1.07 -16.46
CA ALA A 119 5.77 1.73 -15.32
C ALA A 119 5.73 3.28 -15.40
N ALA A 120 5.40 3.87 -16.54
CA ALA A 120 5.21 5.32 -16.66
C ALA A 120 3.90 5.76 -15.97
N CYS A 121 4.05 6.49 -14.86
CA CYS A 121 2.97 7.18 -14.15
C CYS A 121 2.87 8.63 -14.66
N ASN A 122 2.28 8.80 -15.85
CA ASN A 122 2.07 10.10 -16.50
C ASN A 122 0.64 10.59 -16.28
#